data_AF-A0A7C3VCH3-F1
#
_entry.id   AF-A0A7C3VCH3-F1
#
_cell.length_a   1.000
_cell.length_b   1.000
_cell.length_c   1.000
_cell.angle_alpha   90.00
_cell.angle_beta   90.00
_cell.angle_gamma   90.00
#
_symmetry.space_group_name_H-M   'P 1'
#
loop_
_entity.id
_entity.type
_entity.pdbx_description
1 polymer ?
#
loop_
_entity_poly.entity_id
_entity_poly.type
_entity_poly.pdbx_seq_one_letter_code
_entity_poly.pdbx_strand_id
1 'polypeptide(L)'
;MQIEKRKVSDLKFYPGNPRFMSFSEKEKLKRSIQEFGCVDPLIINKNNEVIGGNQRLEILQELGIDEIDCIIIDLSKSKEKALNLALNKIQGEFDAELLKRFIEDIEPVDLELTGFGEDEIEKIELNIDFDNGEKIEKENDLIICPKCGFKWRKE
;
A
#
# COMPACT_ATOMS: atom_id res chain seq x y z
N MET A 1 11.01 18.22 5.76
CA MET A 1 9.81 17.38 5.68
C MET A 1 8.67 18.20 6.28
N GLN A 2 7.60 18.41 5.54
CA GLN A 2 6.42 19.17 5.97
C GLN A 2 5.18 18.34 5.65
N ILE A 3 4.17 18.41 6.52
CA ILE A 3 2.87 17.77 6.28
C ILE A 3 1.91 18.86 5.82
N GLU A 4 1.29 18.64 4.66
CA GLU A 4 0.30 19.56 4.09
C GLU A 4 -0.86 18.77 3.51
N LYS A 5 -2.08 19.32 3.60
CA LYS A 5 -3.22 18.81 2.85
C LYS A 5 -3.05 19.06 1.35
N ARG A 6 -3.39 18.06 0.56
CA ARG A 6 -3.43 18.13 -0.90
C ARG A 6 -4.73 17.52 -1.40
N LYS A 7 -5.27 18.11 -2.47
CA LYS A 7 -6.36 17.50 -3.22
C LYS A 7 -5.89 16.19 -3.84
N VAL A 8 -6.65 15.13 -3.66
CA VAL A 8 -6.34 13.81 -4.23
C VAL A 8 -6.30 13.88 -5.76
N SER A 9 -7.14 14.73 -6.36
CA SER A 9 -7.16 15.00 -7.81
C SER A 9 -5.85 15.57 -8.37
N ASP A 10 -5.06 16.24 -7.52
CA ASP A 10 -3.81 16.89 -7.94
C ASP A 10 -2.59 15.96 -7.81
N LEU A 11 -2.78 14.82 -7.14
CA LEU A 11 -1.75 13.82 -6.91
C LEU A 11 -1.56 12.92 -8.13
N LYS A 12 -0.32 12.52 -8.37
CA LYS A 12 0.09 11.71 -9.52
C LYS A 12 0.81 10.47 -9.02
N PHE A 13 0.50 9.34 -9.63
CA PHE A 13 1.31 8.13 -9.45
C PHE A 13 2.77 8.40 -9.84
N TYR A 14 3.70 7.81 -9.09
CA TYR A 14 5.11 7.92 -9.44
C TYR A 14 5.39 7.18 -10.76
N PRO A 15 6.04 7.83 -11.73
CA PRO A 15 6.29 7.19 -13.01
C PRO A 15 7.14 5.93 -12.88
N GLY A 16 6.61 4.81 -13.39
CA GLY A 16 7.30 3.51 -13.34
C GLY A 16 7.47 2.93 -11.93
N ASN A 17 6.54 3.21 -11.00
CA ASN A 17 6.50 2.55 -9.69
C ASN A 17 6.52 1.01 -9.87
N PRO A 18 7.51 0.31 -9.31
CA PRO A 18 7.70 -1.13 -9.58
C PRO A 18 6.73 -2.02 -8.81
N ARG A 19 6.10 -1.51 -7.75
CA ARG A 19 5.12 -2.26 -6.95
C ARG A 19 3.72 -2.09 -7.52
N PHE A 20 3.07 -3.21 -7.79
CA PHE A 20 1.64 -3.30 -8.08
C PHE A 20 0.97 -4.12 -6.97
N MET A 21 -0.35 -4.20 -6.99
CA MET A 21 -1.15 -4.91 -6.00
C MET A 21 -2.18 -5.76 -6.73
N SER A 22 -2.46 -6.96 -6.23
CA SER A 22 -3.55 -7.81 -6.73
C SER A 22 -4.91 -7.22 -6.37
N PHE A 23 -5.98 -7.68 -7.03
CA PHE A 23 -7.34 -7.26 -6.72
C PHE A 23 -7.72 -7.58 -5.25
N SER A 24 -7.35 -8.77 -4.76
CA SER A 24 -7.63 -9.19 -3.39
C SER A 24 -6.94 -8.27 -2.36
N GLU A 25 -5.66 -7.96 -2.57
CA GLU A 25 -4.92 -7.03 -1.70
C GLU A 25 -5.49 -5.61 -1.77
N LYS A 26 -5.94 -5.17 -2.94
CA LYS A 26 -6.58 -3.86 -3.12
C LYS A 26 -7.87 -3.77 -2.31
N GLU A 27 -8.72 -4.79 -2.36
CA GLU A 27 -9.96 -4.83 -1.59
C GLU A 27 -9.70 -4.89 -0.07
N LYS A 28 -8.69 -5.65 0.37
CA LYS A 28 -8.23 -5.65 1.77
C LYS A 28 -7.81 -4.25 2.23
N LEU A 29 -6.94 -3.58 1.45
CA LEU A 29 -6.48 -2.22 1.77
C LEU A 29 -7.63 -1.20 1.73
N LYS A 30 -8.58 -1.36 0.81
CA LYS A 30 -9.76 -0.49 0.71
C LYS A 30 -10.66 -0.58 1.94
N ARG A 31 -10.94 -1.79 2.43
CA ARG A 31 -11.70 -1.99 3.68
C ARG A 31 -10.99 -1.33 4.87
N SER A 32 -9.68 -1.55 4.99
CA SER A 32 -8.86 -0.93 6.03
C SER A 32 -8.92 0.61 5.98
N ILE A 33 -8.82 1.21 4.80
CA ILE A 33 -8.92 2.67 4.62
C ILE A 33 -10.34 3.19 4.89
N GLN A 34 -11.39 2.44 4.56
CA GLN A 34 -12.76 2.85 4.84
C GLN A 34 -13.06 2.86 6.34
N GLU A 35 -12.50 1.90 7.09
CA GLU A 35 -12.69 1.79 8.54
C GLU A 35 -11.82 2.78 9.32
N PHE A 36 -10.50 2.78 9.06
CA PHE A 36 -9.54 3.55 9.86
C PHE A 36 -9.19 4.91 9.25
N GLY A 37 -9.58 5.17 8.00
CA GLY A 37 -9.01 6.24 7.20
C GLY A 37 -7.61 5.92 6.69
N CYS A 38 -7.06 6.80 5.86
CA CYS A 38 -5.67 6.69 5.42
C CYS A 38 -4.74 7.30 6.49
N VAL A 39 -4.45 6.51 7.53
CA VAL A 39 -3.64 6.94 8.69
C VAL A 39 -2.15 7.11 8.41
N ASP A 40 -1.64 6.42 7.39
CA ASP A 40 -0.26 6.58 6.92
C ASP A 40 -0.24 7.54 5.70
N PRO A 41 0.31 8.78 5.85
CA PRO A 41 0.27 9.81 4.82
C PRO A 41 0.89 9.36 3.49
N LEU A 42 0.51 10.05 2.42
CA LEU A 42 1.20 9.91 1.14
C LEU A 42 2.51 10.70 1.16
N ILE A 43 3.60 10.08 0.72
CA ILE A 43 4.89 10.77 0.59
C ILE A 43 5.00 11.29 -0.84
N ILE A 44 5.07 12.60 -1.02
CA ILE A 44 5.04 13.24 -2.34
C ILE A 44 6.25 14.15 -2.55
N ASN A 45 6.68 14.29 -3.80
CA ASN A 45 7.61 15.35 -4.17
C ASN A 45 6.89 16.67 -4.48
N LYS A 46 7.66 17.72 -4.77
CA LYS A 46 7.15 19.06 -5.13
C LYS A 46 6.24 19.10 -6.37
N ASN A 47 6.26 18.06 -7.21
CA ASN A 47 5.44 17.96 -8.42
C ASN A 47 4.13 17.17 -8.20
N ASN A 48 3.82 16.86 -6.93
CA ASN A 48 2.72 16.00 -6.49
C ASN A 48 2.83 14.54 -6.98
N GLU A 49 4.04 14.06 -7.28
CA GLU A 49 4.26 12.64 -7.60
C GLU A 49 4.41 11.85 -6.29
N VAL A 50 3.61 10.78 -6.13
CA VAL A 50 3.55 9.96 -4.91
C VAL A 50 4.72 8.99 -4.86
N ILE A 51 5.78 9.37 -4.19
CA ILE A 51 6.98 8.55 -3.97
C ILE A 51 6.65 7.31 -3.11
N GLY A 52 5.77 7.44 -2.12
CA GLY A 52 5.32 6.37 -1.23
C GLY A 52 3.81 6.42 -1.01
N GLY A 53 3.14 5.26 -1.09
CA GLY A 53 1.69 5.14 -0.95
C GLY A 53 0.91 5.14 -2.28
N ASN A 54 1.51 4.72 -3.40
CA ASN A 54 0.82 4.67 -4.70
C ASN A 54 -0.48 3.84 -4.66
N GLN A 55 -0.50 2.68 -3.98
CA GLN A 55 -1.71 1.86 -3.84
C GLN A 55 -2.79 2.56 -3.01
N ARG A 56 -2.40 3.31 -1.98
CA ARG A 56 -3.32 4.14 -1.21
C ARG A 56 -3.90 5.26 -2.07
N LEU A 57 -3.10 5.92 -2.91
CA LEU A 57 -3.60 6.91 -3.87
C LEU A 57 -4.68 6.32 -4.79
N GLU A 58 -4.47 5.12 -5.32
CA GLU A 58 -5.46 4.45 -6.18
C GLU A 58 -6.81 4.28 -5.45
N ILE A 59 -6.79 3.79 -4.22
CA ILE A 59 -7.99 3.61 -3.41
C ILE A 59 -8.63 4.95 -3.04
N LEU A 60 -7.84 5.96 -2.66
CA LEU A 60 -8.35 7.30 -2.35
C LEU A 60 -9.06 7.94 -3.56
N GLN A 61 -8.52 7.74 -4.77
CA GLN A 61 -9.16 8.17 -6.02
C GLN A 61 -10.46 7.40 -6.28
N GLU A 62 -10.46 6.08 -6.06
CA GLU A 62 -11.65 5.24 -6.24
C GLU A 62 -12.77 5.57 -5.25
N LEU A 63 -12.42 5.86 -3.99
CA LEU A 63 -13.35 6.25 -2.94
C LEU A 63 -13.85 7.71 -3.08
N GLY A 64 -13.29 8.49 -4.02
CA GLY A 64 -13.67 9.88 -4.24
C GLY A 64 -13.33 10.82 -3.08
N ILE A 65 -12.25 10.54 -2.35
CA ILE A 65 -11.76 11.41 -1.27
C ILE A 65 -11.23 12.72 -1.87
N ASP A 66 -11.64 13.87 -1.32
CA ASP A 66 -11.27 15.19 -1.87
C ASP A 66 -9.84 15.60 -1.47
N GLU A 67 -9.51 15.54 -0.18
CA GLU A 67 -8.21 15.95 0.36
C GLU A 67 -7.60 14.92 1.31
N ILE A 68 -6.26 14.83 1.33
CA ILE A 68 -5.50 13.96 2.23
C ILE A 68 -4.24 14.68 2.73
N ASP A 69 -3.76 14.28 3.90
CA ASP A 69 -2.46 14.72 4.41
C ASP A 69 -1.31 14.04 3.64
N CYS A 70 -0.40 14.87 3.15
CA CYS A 70 0.79 14.44 2.42
C CYS A 70 2.06 14.93 3.10
N ILE A 71 3.05 14.05 3.18
CA ILE A 71 4.42 14.40 3.55
C ILE A 71 5.15 14.89 2.28
N ILE A 72 5.54 16.16 2.26
CA ILE A 72 6.26 16.77 1.15
C ILE A 72 7.77 16.67 1.38
N ILE A 73 8.45 16.15 0.37
CA ILE A 73 9.90 16.02 0.32
C ILE A 73 10.50 16.76 -0.88
N ASP A 74 11.71 17.27 -0.68
CA ASP A 74 12.50 17.98 -1.68
C ASP A 74 13.83 17.26 -1.86
N LEU A 75 13.85 16.29 -2.77
CA LEU A 75 15.00 15.45 -3.05
C LEU A 75 15.36 15.55 -4.53
N SER A 76 16.60 15.22 -4.88
CA SER A 76 16.96 15.02 -6.28
C SER A 76 16.22 13.80 -6.85
N LYS A 77 15.97 13.79 -8.17
CA LYS A 77 15.30 12.66 -8.85
C LYS A 77 15.93 11.29 -8.58
N SER A 78 17.25 11.23 -8.46
CA SER A 78 17.96 9.99 -8.08
C SER A 78 17.59 9.53 -6.67
N LYS A 79 17.53 10.46 -5.71
CA LYS A 79 17.13 10.16 -4.33
C LYS A 79 15.63 9.85 -4.20
N GLU A 80 14.77 10.48 -4.98
CA GLU A 80 13.34 10.11 -5.06
C GLU A 80 13.17 8.65 -5.49
N LYS A 81 13.90 8.23 -6.55
CA LYS A 81 13.87 6.85 -7.02
C LYS A 81 14.40 5.86 -5.97
N ALA A 82 15.50 6.21 -5.32
CA ALA A 82 16.05 5.39 -4.22
C ALA A 82 15.06 5.26 -3.07
N LEU A 83 14.39 6.36 -2.69
CA LEU A 83 13.39 6.36 -1.63
C LEU A 83 12.16 5.54 -2.01
N ASN A 84 11.65 5.69 -3.25
CA ASN A 84 10.55 4.86 -3.74
C ASN A 84 10.89 3.37 -3.60
N LEU A 85 12.09 2.94 -4.00
CA LEU A 85 12.51 1.55 -3.83
C LEU A 85 12.63 1.13 -2.35
N ALA A 86 13.23 1.98 -1.52
CA ALA A 86 13.40 1.72 -0.10
C ALA A 86 12.06 1.51 0.62
N LEU A 87 11.07 2.37 0.36
CA LEU A 87 9.73 2.28 0.96
C LEU A 87 8.97 1.03 0.51
N ASN A 88 9.30 0.46 -0.65
CA ASN A 88 8.66 -0.75 -1.13
C ASN A 88 9.35 -2.03 -0.63
N LYS A 89 10.68 -2.03 -0.48
CA LYS A 89 11.47 -3.24 -0.20
C LYS A 89 11.89 -3.41 1.26
N ILE A 90 12.14 -2.31 1.99
CA ILE A 90 12.61 -2.41 3.39
C ILE A 90 11.40 -2.74 4.26
N GLN A 91 11.25 -4.02 4.57
CA GLN A 91 10.23 -4.55 5.47
C GLN A 91 10.92 -5.40 6.55
N GLY A 92 10.32 -5.44 7.73
CA GLY A 92 10.76 -6.31 8.82
C GLY A 92 10.12 -7.69 8.72
N GLU A 93 10.53 -8.60 9.60
CA GLU A 93 9.89 -9.89 9.80
C GLU A 93 8.96 -9.83 11.02
N PHE A 94 7.91 -10.63 11.01
CA PHE A 94 7.09 -10.83 12.20
C PHE A 94 7.75 -11.80 13.17
N ASP A 95 7.69 -11.49 14.45
CA ASP A 95 7.86 -12.50 15.49
C ASP A 95 6.59 -13.37 15.52
N ALA A 96 6.73 -14.65 15.17
CA ALA A 96 5.58 -15.54 14.99
C ALA A 96 4.76 -15.74 16.28
N GLU A 97 5.43 -15.85 17.44
CA GLU A 97 4.73 -16.04 18.72
C GLU A 97 3.97 -14.77 19.11
N LEU A 98 4.58 -13.61 18.92
CA LEU A 98 3.94 -12.33 19.23
C LEU A 98 2.79 -12.03 18.25
N LEU A 99 2.98 -12.30 16.97
CA LEU A 99 1.94 -12.11 15.95
C LEU A 99 0.72 -12.97 16.25
N LYS A 100 0.92 -14.25 16.58
CA LYS A 100 -0.18 -15.15 16.96
C LYS A 100 -0.99 -14.60 18.13
N ARG A 101 -0.32 -14.18 19.21
CA ARG A 101 -1.00 -13.58 20.36
C ARG A 101 -1.78 -12.33 19.97
N PHE A 102 -1.20 -11.49 19.12
CA PHE A 102 -1.86 -10.27 18.65
C PHE A 102 -3.11 -10.56 17.83
N ILE A 103 -3.10 -11.61 17.00
CA ILE A 103 -4.27 -12.07 16.24
C ILE A 103 -5.34 -12.65 17.17
N GLU A 104 -4.97 -13.45 18.18
CA GLU A 104 -5.90 -14.00 19.18
C GLU A 104 -6.61 -12.92 20.00
N ASP A 105 -5.96 -11.75 20.18
CA ASP A 105 -6.51 -10.61 20.92
C ASP A 105 -7.43 -9.70 20.08
N ILE A 106 -7.49 -9.87 18.75
CA ILE A 106 -8.35 -9.08 17.85
C ILE A 106 -9.74 -9.70 17.78
N GLU A 107 -10.79 -8.88 17.80
CA GLU A 107 -12.16 -9.38 17.62
C GLU A 107 -12.32 -10.05 16.24
N PRO A 108 -12.99 -11.21 16.14
CA PRO A 108 -13.11 -11.93 14.87
C PRO A 108 -13.66 -11.11 13.70
N VAL A 109 -14.50 -10.11 13.99
CA VAL A 109 -15.07 -9.19 13.00
C VAL A 109 -14.03 -8.24 12.40
N ASP A 110 -12.96 -7.93 13.13
CA ASP A 110 -11.93 -6.96 12.74
C ASP A 110 -10.72 -7.62 12.04
N LEU A 111 -10.64 -8.95 12.04
CA LEU A 111 -9.53 -9.68 11.43
C LEU A 111 -9.38 -9.36 9.94
N GLU A 112 -10.47 -9.15 9.21
CA GLU A 112 -10.42 -8.77 7.79
C GLU A 112 -9.77 -7.40 7.53
N LEU A 113 -9.74 -6.51 8.53
CA LEU A 113 -9.18 -5.16 8.44
C LEU A 113 -7.65 -5.15 8.52
N THR A 114 -7.07 -6.24 9.04
CA THR A 114 -5.61 -6.41 9.20
C THR A 114 -4.90 -6.65 7.87
N GLY A 115 -5.65 -7.15 6.87
CA GLY A 115 -5.10 -7.59 5.60
C GLY A 115 -4.61 -9.04 5.58
N PHE A 116 -4.59 -9.76 6.71
CA PHE A 116 -4.38 -11.21 6.70
C PHE A 116 -5.61 -11.92 6.13
N GLY A 117 -5.39 -12.87 5.22
CA GLY A 117 -6.43 -13.77 4.71
C GLY A 117 -6.73 -14.89 5.72
N GLU A 118 -7.89 -15.52 5.59
CA GLU A 118 -8.29 -16.65 6.45
C GLU A 118 -7.23 -17.77 6.45
N ASP A 119 -6.63 -18.07 5.30
CA ASP A 119 -5.59 -19.09 5.17
C ASP A 119 -4.24 -18.66 5.76
N GLU A 120 -3.98 -17.37 5.87
CA GLU A 120 -2.81 -16.82 6.55
C GLU A 120 -3.00 -16.87 8.07
N ILE A 121 -4.20 -16.50 8.54
CA ILE A 121 -4.59 -16.57 9.96
C ILE A 121 -4.50 -18.01 10.46
N GLU A 122 -5.06 -18.98 9.72
CA GLU A 122 -4.97 -20.41 10.09
C GLU A 122 -3.52 -20.88 10.19
N LYS A 123 -2.64 -20.47 9.26
CA LYS A 123 -1.20 -20.80 9.33
C LYS A 123 -0.53 -20.18 10.56
N ILE A 124 -0.84 -18.93 10.88
CA ILE A 124 -0.30 -18.24 12.05
C ILE A 124 -0.74 -18.95 13.34
N GLU A 125 -2.02 -19.32 13.46
CA GLU A 125 -2.54 -20.07 14.60
C GLU A 125 -1.86 -21.44 14.76
N LEU A 126 -1.55 -22.10 13.65
CA LEU A 126 -0.84 -23.39 13.62
C LEU A 126 0.69 -23.26 13.75
N ASN A 127 1.23 -22.04 13.91
CA ASN A 127 2.67 -21.75 13.90
C ASN A 127 3.40 -22.33 12.66
N ILE A 128 2.76 -22.25 11.50
CA ILE A 128 3.33 -22.64 10.21
C ILE A 128 3.90 -21.39 9.55
N ASP A 129 5.08 -21.52 8.92
CA ASP A 129 5.67 -20.44 8.12
C ASP A 129 4.64 -19.93 7.09
N PHE A 130 4.29 -18.65 7.19
CA PHE A 130 3.43 -17.95 6.25
C PHE A 130 4.29 -17.04 5.37
N ASP A 131 3.90 -16.90 4.11
CA ASP A 131 4.64 -16.09 3.15
C ASP A 131 4.42 -14.61 3.49
N ASN A 132 5.47 -13.87 3.86
CA ASN A 132 5.44 -12.43 4.19
C ASN A 132 5.15 -11.53 2.98
N GLY A 133 4.60 -12.08 1.89
CA GLY A 133 4.12 -11.30 0.75
C GLY A 133 5.15 -11.02 -0.33
N GLU A 134 5.83 -12.06 -0.84
CA GLU A 134 6.44 -11.97 -2.19
C GLU A 134 5.95 -13.10 -3.11
N LYS A 135 4.64 -13.19 -3.34
CA LYS A 135 4.14 -13.80 -4.59
C LYS A 135 4.30 -12.80 -5.74
N ILE A 136 5.44 -12.89 -6.42
CA ILE A 136 5.62 -12.21 -7.72
C ILE A 136 4.72 -12.91 -8.73
N GLU A 137 3.50 -12.42 -8.88
CA GLU A 137 2.56 -12.92 -9.89
C GLU A 137 2.83 -12.33 -11.28
N LYS A 138 2.52 -13.12 -12.31
CA LYS A 138 2.96 -12.95 -13.71
C LYS A 138 2.48 -11.62 -14.32
N GLU A 139 3.37 -10.95 -15.06
CA GLU A 139 3.15 -9.63 -15.71
C GLU A 139 2.00 -9.56 -16.74
N ASN A 140 1.42 -10.68 -17.16
CA ASN A 140 0.56 -10.74 -18.35
C ASN A 140 -0.84 -10.10 -18.21
N ASP A 141 -1.27 -9.76 -17.00
CA ASP A 141 -2.61 -9.17 -16.75
C ASP A 141 -2.57 -7.65 -16.44
N LEU A 142 -1.42 -7.01 -16.61
CA LEU A 142 -1.21 -5.60 -16.24
C LEU A 142 -1.59 -4.64 -17.38
N ILE A 143 -2.53 -3.74 -17.11
CA ILE A 143 -2.79 -2.51 -17.86
C ILE A 143 -1.76 -1.46 -17.42
N ILE A 144 -1.19 -0.76 -18.41
CA ILE A 144 -0.22 0.31 -18.18
C ILE A 144 -0.86 1.65 -18.54
N CYS A 145 -0.80 2.61 -17.62
CA CYS A 145 -1.20 3.99 -17.90
C CYS A 145 -0.32 4.57 -19.02
N PRO A 146 -0.90 5.04 -20.14
CA PRO A 146 -0.10 5.67 -21.18
C PRO A 146 0.49 7.03 -20.76
N LYS A 147 -0.03 7.63 -19.68
CA LYS A 147 0.40 8.96 -19.19
C LYS A 147 1.55 8.90 -18.20
N CYS A 148 1.50 8.00 -17.22
CA CYS A 148 2.51 7.91 -16.16
C CYS A 148 3.22 6.56 -16.08
N GLY A 149 2.83 5.56 -16.87
CA GLY A 149 3.43 4.22 -16.81
C GLY A 149 3.08 3.42 -15.55
N PHE A 150 2.16 3.91 -14.70
CA PHE A 150 1.64 3.15 -13.57
C PHE A 150 0.91 1.90 -14.07
N LYS A 151 1.09 0.77 -13.39
CA LYS A 151 0.54 -0.54 -13.78
C LYS A 151 -0.58 -0.96 -12.82
N TRP A 152 -1.74 -1.36 -13.35
CA TRP A 152 -2.87 -1.97 -12.61
C TRP A 152 -3.36 -3.23 -13.34
N ARG A 153 -4.12 -4.14 -12.70
CA ARG A 153 -4.70 -5.30 -13.41
C ARG A 153 -6.01 -4.98 -14.11
N LYS A 154 -6.31 -5.70 -15.20
CA LYS A 154 -7.64 -5.72 -15.83
C LYS A 154 -8.55 -6.67 -15.02
N GLU A 155 -9.77 -6.22 -14.72
CA GLU A 155 -10.83 -7.05 -14.13
C GLU A 155 -11.05 -8.37 -14.88
#